data_AF-A0A9D7PYP9-F1
#
_entry.id   AF-A0A9D7PYP9-F1
#
_cell.length_a   1.000
_cell.length_b   1.000
_cell.length_c   1.000
_cell.angle_alpha   90.00
_cell.angle_beta   90.00
_cell.angle_gamma   90.00
#
_symmetry.space_group_name_H-M   'P 1'
#
loop_
_entity.id
_entity.type
_entity.pdbx_description
1 polymer ?
#
loop_
_entity_poly.entity_id
_entity_poly.type
_entity_poly.pdbx_seq_one_letter_code
_entity_poly.pdbx_strand_id
1 'polypeptide(L)'
;MGFSAMLDILGSTIIGSVIFLILLRMNDAATQSTYTYMGDVIVQGNLVATIQIIEHDFRKIGYCLNYSKIPDPSKAILFADSTRIKFITDIYPHNGVVDTLEYRTGPTSELSSTPNPRDMYLYRNVNNVSSQGSNLGITQFKLLYFNTFGNKLTTPVAVPSEIATIQIDVTVENVAAYNNEYSTAFWRQLRLTARNLKNR
;
A
#
# COMPACT_ATOMS: atom_id res chain seq x y z
N MET A 1 2.53 2.55 71.43
CA MET A 1 1.83 3.28 70.35
C MET A 1 2.68 3.49 69.09
N GLY A 2 4.02 3.57 69.15
CA GLY A 2 4.86 3.81 67.96
C GLY A 2 5.00 2.63 66.96
N PHE A 3 4.98 1.38 67.43
CA PHE A 3 5.17 0.21 66.56
C PHE A 3 3.97 -0.02 65.61
N SER A 4 2.74 0.15 66.09
CA SER A 4 1.54 0.09 65.25
C SER A 4 1.56 1.18 64.17
N ALA A 5 1.89 2.42 64.56
CA ALA A 5 1.98 3.53 63.61
C ALA A 5 3.04 3.29 62.53
N MET A 6 4.19 2.71 62.88
CA MET A 6 5.23 2.35 61.91
C MET A 6 4.77 1.23 60.96
N LEU A 7 4.05 0.23 61.47
CA LEU A 7 3.48 -0.86 60.66
C LEU A 7 2.41 -0.34 59.70
N ASP A 8 1.57 0.60 60.14
CA ASP A 8 0.53 1.24 59.34
C ASP A 8 1.13 2.13 58.23
N ILE A 9 2.21 2.86 58.52
CA ILE A 9 2.95 3.65 57.54
C ILE A 9 3.60 2.74 56.48
N LEU A 10 4.21 1.62 56.89
CA LEU A 10 4.80 0.67 55.95
C LEU A 10 3.74 -0.01 55.08
N GLY A 11 2.61 -0.45 55.68
CA GLY A 11 1.51 -1.06 54.95
C GLY A 11 0.88 -0.12 53.92
N SER A 12 0.61 1.12 54.31
CA SER A 12 0.06 2.15 53.40
C SER A 12 1.02 2.53 52.29
N THR A 13 2.34 2.58 52.56
CA THR A 13 3.36 2.85 51.53
C THR A 13 3.44 1.73 50.50
N ILE A 14 3.36 0.46 50.92
CA ILE A 14 3.37 -0.69 50.02
C ILE A 14 2.10 -0.70 49.16
N ILE A 15 0.93 -0.52 49.77
CA ILE A 15 -0.35 -0.46 49.04
C ILE A 15 -0.35 0.71 48.06
N GLY A 16 0.08 1.90 48.50
CA GLY A 16 0.21 3.09 47.65
C GLY A 16 1.15 2.86 46.47
N SER A 17 2.28 2.19 46.71
CA SER A 17 3.26 1.85 45.66
C SER A 17 2.69 0.88 44.62
N VAL A 18 1.95 -0.15 45.05
CA VAL A 18 1.29 -1.10 44.13
C VAL A 18 0.22 -0.38 43.31
N ILE A 19 -0.61 0.46 43.92
CA ILE A 19 -1.62 1.27 43.20
C ILE A 19 -0.95 2.20 42.19
N PHE A 20 0.16 2.85 42.58
CA PHE A 20 0.91 3.72 41.68
C PHE A 20 1.46 2.97 40.46
N LEU A 21 2.06 1.78 40.67
CA LEU A 21 2.52 0.94 39.56
C LEU A 21 1.37 0.49 38.64
N ILE A 22 0.20 0.20 39.19
CA ILE A 22 -0.99 -0.13 38.39
C ILE A 22 -1.40 1.08 37.54
N LEU A 23 -1.41 2.29 38.11
CA LEU A 23 -1.74 3.51 37.36
C LEU A 23 -0.74 3.77 36.23
N LEU A 24 0.56 3.57 36.47
CA LEU A 24 1.58 3.70 35.41
C LEU A 24 1.34 2.71 34.27
N ARG A 25 1.10 1.43 34.60
CA ARG A 25 0.80 0.41 33.56
C ARG A 25 -0.49 0.72 32.81
N MET A 26 -1.50 1.24 33.50
CA MET A 26 -2.76 1.62 32.85
C MET A 26 -2.57 2.82 31.92
N ASN A 27 -1.70 3.77 32.29
CA ASN A 27 -1.32 4.89 31.43
C ASN A 27 -0.59 4.41 30.18
N ASP A 28 0.44 3.56 30.33
CA ASP A 28 1.18 2.98 29.22
C ASP A 28 0.26 2.20 28.27
N ALA A 29 -0.63 1.36 28.82
CA ALA A 29 -1.59 0.59 28.04
C ALA A 29 -2.59 1.51 27.30
N ALA A 30 -3.06 2.58 27.94
CA ALA A 30 -3.95 3.56 27.30
C ALA A 30 -3.23 4.30 26.16
N THR A 31 -1.97 4.68 26.36
CA THR A 31 -1.13 5.31 25.34
C THR A 31 -0.89 4.37 24.16
N GLN A 32 -0.44 3.14 24.40
CA GLN A 32 -0.23 2.14 23.35
C GLN A 32 -1.53 1.88 22.56
N SER A 33 -2.67 1.73 23.26
CA SER A 33 -3.98 1.55 22.62
C SER A 33 -4.35 2.72 21.72
N THR A 34 -4.10 3.96 22.18
CA THR A 34 -4.36 5.16 21.37
C THR A 34 -3.48 5.20 20.12
N TYR A 35 -2.18 4.93 20.24
CA TYR A 35 -1.27 4.90 19.10
C TYR A 35 -1.64 3.81 18.09
N THR A 36 -1.98 2.62 18.57
CA THR A 36 -2.38 1.49 17.72
C THR A 36 -3.67 1.81 16.98
N TYR A 37 -4.68 2.32 17.69
CA TYR A 37 -5.97 2.69 17.10
C TYR A 37 -5.84 3.79 16.05
N MET A 38 -5.12 4.88 16.37
CA MET A 38 -4.89 5.96 15.40
C MET A 38 -4.09 5.45 14.20
N GLY A 39 -3.09 4.61 14.46
CA GLY A 39 -2.32 3.91 13.45
C GLY A 39 -3.20 3.12 12.48
N ASP A 40 -4.03 2.22 13.00
CA ASP A 40 -4.91 1.38 12.19
C ASP A 40 -5.84 2.22 11.30
N VAL A 41 -6.39 3.31 11.81
CA VAL A 41 -7.24 4.24 11.04
C VAL A 41 -6.45 4.89 9.90
N ILE A 42 -5.23 5.37 10.17
CA ILE A 42 -4.36 6.00 9.17
C ILE A 42 -3.99 5.00 8.08
N VAL A 43 -3.53 3.81 8.45
CA VAL A 43 -3.12 2.77 7.49
C VAL A 43 -4.30 2.36 6.60
N GLN A 44 -5.50 2.19 7.18
CA GLN A 44 -6.69 1.86 6.40
C GLN A 44 -7.07 2.99 5.43
N GLY A 45 -7.04 4.25 5.88
CA GLY A 45 -7.31 5.41 5.02
C GLY A 45 -6.33 5.51 3.85
N ASN A 46 -5.04 5.36 4.13
CA ASN A 46 -3.98 5.36 3.11
C ASN A 46 -4.11 4.20 2.13
N LEU A 47 -4.44 3.01 2.62
CA LEU A 47 -4.69 1.83 1.80
C LEU A 47 -5.89 2.05 0.86
N VAL A 48 -7.02 2.53 1.38
CA VAL A 48 -8.22 2.81 0.57
C VAL A 48 -7.93 3.85 -0.51
N ALA A 49 -7.28 4.97 -0.15
CA ALA A 49 -6.93 6.01 -1.12
C ALA A 49 -6.02 5.47 -2.24
N THR A 50 -5.03 4.64 -1.88
CA THR A 50 -4.11 4.00 -2.83
C THR A 50 -4.84 3.04 -3.76
N ILE A 51 -5.69 2.16 -3.21
CA ILE A 51 -6.46 1.18 -3.97
C ILE A 51 -7.44 1.88 -4.92
N GLN A 52 -8.15 2.92 -4.48
CA GLN A 52 -9.11 3.63 -5.32
C GLN A 52 -8.45 4.16 -6.61
N ILE A 53 -7.25 4.73 -6.49
CA ILE A 53 -6.50 5.22 -7.65
C ILE A 53 -6.02 4.06 -8.52
N ILE A 54 -5.40 3.03 -7.92
CA ILE A 54 -4.89 1.86 -8.64
C ILE A 54 -6.02 1.15 -9.39
N GLU A 55 -7.14 0.84 -8.73
CA GLU A 55 -8.27 0.18 -9.37
C GLU A 55 -8.86 1.01 -10.50
N HIS A 56 -9.05 2.31 -10.27
CA HIS A 56 -9.58 3.21 -11.29
C HIS A 56 -8.72 3.18 -12.56
N ASP A 57 -7.40 3.24 -12.41
CA ASP A 57 -6.47 3.28 -13.54
C ASP A 57 -6.29 1.91 -14.19
N PHE A 58 -6.18 0.85 -13.41
CA PHE A 58 -6.02 -0.50 -13.93
C PHE A 58 -7.27 -0.97 -14.70
N ARG A 59 -8.48 -0.56 -14.28
CA ARG A 59 -9.72 -0.81 -15.05
C ARG A 59 -9.74 -0.12 -16.41
N LYS A 60 -8.94 0.94 -16.59
CA LYS A 60 -8.82 1.72 -17.82
C LYS A 60 -7.62 1.32 -18.68
N ILE A 61 -6.91 0.23 -18.37
CA ILE A 61 -5.86 -0.31 -19.24
C ILE A 61 -6.43 -0.55 -20.65
N GLY A 62 -5.81 0.05 -21.66
CA GLY A 62 -6.22 -0.08 -23.06
C GLY A 62 -7.49 0.68 -23.43
N TYR A 63 -8.02 1.54 -22.55
CA TYR A 63 -9.15 2.40 -22.85
C TYR A 63 -8.70 3.71 -23.53
N CYS A 64 -9.39 4.11 -24.61
CA CYS A 64 -9.28 5.45 -25.18
C CYS A 64 -10.63 5.87 -25.78
N LEU A 65 -10.98 7.16 -25.68
CA LEU A 65 -12.20 7.68 -26.31
C LEU A 65 -12.16 7.48 -27.83
N ASN A 66 -11.00 7.67 -28.47
CA ASN A 66 -10.78 7.37 -29.87
C ASN A 66 -10.20 5.95 -30.03
N TYR A 67 -11.08 4.96 -30.14
CA TYR A 67 -10.70 3.54 -30.26
C TYR A 67 -9.77 3.26 -31.44
N SER A 68 -9.82 4.05 -32.52
CA SER A 68 -8.94 3.88 -33.69
C SER A 68 -7.47 4.15 -33.37
N LYS A 69 -7.17 4.87 -32.28
CA LYS A 69 -5.79 5.10 -31.81
C LYS A 69 -5.22 3.95 -30.98
N ILE A 70 -6.06 2.98 -30.57
CA ILE A 70 -5.63 1.72 -29.96
C ILE A 70 -6.05 0.58 -30.88
N PRO A 71 -5.32 0.35 -32.00
CA PRO A 71 -5.72 -0.61 -33.01
C PRO A 71 -5.62 -2.07 -32.53
N ASP A 72 -4.78 -2.35 -31.52
CA ASP A 72 -4.66 -3.69 -30.93
C ASP A 72 -4.77 -3.60 -29.40
N PRO A 73 -5.92 -4.01 -28.82
CA PRO A 73 -6.09 -4.06 -27.38
C PRO A 73 -5.03 -4.89 -26.70
N SER A 74 -4.46 -5.90 -27.38
CA SER A 74 -3.42 -6.81 -26.84
C SER A 74 -2.04 -6.18 -26.66
N LYS A 75 -1.88 -4.94 -27.12
CA LYS A 75 -0.67 -4.13 -26.94
C LYS A 75 -0.88 -3.01 -25.92
N ALA A 76 -1.95 -3.08 -25.12
CA ALA A 76 -2.24 -2.05 -24.13
C ALA A 76 -1.20 -2.02 -23.00
N ILE A 77 -0.65 -3.17 -22.63
CA ILE A 77 0.42 -3.29 -21.65
C ILE A 77 1.76 -3.24 -22.40
N LEU A 78 2.58 -2.24 -22.08
CA LEU A 78 3.88 -2.01 -22.71
C LEU A 78 5.02 -2.71 -21.96
N PHE A 79 4.93 -2.77 -20.63
CA PHE A 79 5.92 -3.40 -19.77
C PHE A 79 5.25 -3.93 -18.50
N ALA A 80 5.68 -5.10 -18.04
CA ALA A 80 5.09 -5.79 -16.88
C ALA A 80 6.18 -6.56 -16.12
N ASP A 81 6.42 -6.17 -14.88
CA ASP A 81 7.33 -6.79 -13.92
C ASP A 81 6.68 -6.83 -12.54
N SER A 82 7.29 -7.51 -11.57
CA SER A 82 6.74 -7.74 -10.24
C SER A 82 6.49 -6.47 -9.42
N THR A 83 7.21 -5.37 -9.69
CA THR A 83 7.07 -4.08 -8.97
C THR A 83 6.84 -2.90 -9.90
N ARG A 84 6.73 -3.14 -11.21
CA ARG A 84 6.61 -2.10 -12.23
C ARG A 84 5.69 -2.54 -13.35
N ILE A 85 4.76 -1.66 -13.74
CA ILE A 85 3.89 -1.87 -14.90
C ILE A 85 3.74 -0.57 -15.67
N LYS A 86 3.75 -0.67 -17.00
CA LYS A 86 3.56 0.45 -17.91
C LYS A 86 2.51 0.06 -18.95
N PHE A 87 1.49 0.89 -19.11
CA PHE A 87 0.40 0.64 -20.03
C PHE A 87 -0.13 1.93 -20.63
N ILE A 88 -0.87 1.81 -21.72
CA ILE A 88 -1.54 2.94 -22.38
C ILE A 88 -2.98 3.06 -21.92
N THR A 89 -3.43 4.30 -21.79
CA THR A 89 -4.81 4.67 -21.47
C THR A 89 -5.02 6.13 -21.82
N ASP A 90 -6.25 6.54 -22.04
CA ASP A 90 -6.65 7.95 -22.19
C ASP A 90 -7.00 8.49 -20.81
N ILE A 91 -6.12 9.31 -20.21
CA ILE A 91 -6.36 9.85 -18.88
C ILE A 91 -7.28 11.08 -18.95
N TYR A 92 -7.79 11.54 -17.81
CA TYR A 92 -8.56 12.78 -17.76
C TYR A 92 -7.76 13.94 -18.41
N PRO A 93 -8.34 14.75 -19.32
CA PRO A 93 -9.77 14.97 -19.55
C PRO A 93 -10.47 14.06 -20.59
N HIS A 94 -9.87 12.93 -20.98
CA HIS A 94 -10.44 12.01 -21.97
C HIS A 94 -10.62 12.66 -23.35
N ASN A 95 -9.56 13.27 -23.87
CA ASN A 95 -9.58 13.99 -25.16
C ASN A 95 -9.36 13.06 -26.36
N GLY A 96 -9.34 11.74 -26.16
CA GLY A 96 -9.07 10.76 -27.21
C GLY A 96 -7.62 10.79 -27.68
N VAL A 97 -6.68 11.26 -26.85
CA VAL A 97 -5.24 11.09 -27.03
C VAL A 97 -4.81 9.91 -26.17
N VAL A 98 -3.89 9.10 -26.68
CA VAL A 98 -3.37 7.94 -25.93
C VAL A 98 -2.24 8.44 -25.05
N ASP A 99 -2.40 8.30 -23.75
CA ASP A 99 -1.37 8.57 -22.76
C ASP A 99 -0.71 7.27 -22.30
N THR A 100 0.45 7.41 -21.67
CA THR A 100 1.15 6.29 -21.03
C THR A 100 1.15 6.48 -19.52
N LEU A 101 0.70 5.46 -18.80
CA LEU A 101 0.74 5.42 -17.34
C LEU A 101 1.75 4.37 -16.88
N GLU A 102 2.57 4.75 -15.90
CA GLU A 102 3.59 3.88 -15.33
C GLU A 102 3.49 3.89 -13.80
N TYR A 103 3.39 2.69 -13.23
CA TYR A 103 3.56 2.46 -11.80
C TYR A 103 4.91 1.79 -11.53
N ARG A 104 5.63 2.27 -10.52
CA ARG A 104 6.87 1.64 -10.03
C ARG A 104 7.09 1.91 -8.55
N THR A 105 7.74 1.00 -7.84
CA THR A 105 8.25 1.28 -6.49
C THR A 105 9.62 1.96 -6.54
N GLY A 106 9.89 2.85 -5.59
CA GLY A 106 11.23 3.35 -5.28
C GLY A 106 12.00 2.40 -4.35
N PRO A 107 13.32 2.58 -4.20
CA PRO A 107 14.07 1.96 -3.12
C PRO A 107 13.66 2.54 -1.75
N THR A 108 13.73 1.73 -0.69
CA THR A 108 13.44 2.18 0.69
C THR A 108 14.39 3.27 1.16
N SER A 109 15.58 3.38 0.56
CA SER A 109 16.56 4.44 0.88
C SER A 109 16.07 5.85 0.59
N GLU A 110 15.04 6.03 -0.25
CA GLU A 110 14.44 7.35 -0.53
C GLU A 110 13.61 7.87 0.66
N LEU A 111 13.21 6.99 1.59
CA LEU A 111 12.45 7.33 2.79
C LEU A 111 13.26 7.14 4.08
N SER A 112 14.57 7.38 4.03
CA SER A 112 15.44 7.21 5.20
C SER A 112 15.12 8.14 6.39
N SER A 113 14.27 9.16 6.19
CA SER A 113 13.83 10.09 7.23
C SER A 113 12.65 9.57 8.06
N THR A 114 12.04 8.46 7.64
CA THR A 114 10.90 7.86 8.34
C THR A 114 11.42 6.85 9.37
N PRO A 115 10.74 6.70 10.52
CA PRO A 115 11.04 5.62 11.45
C PRO A 115 10.76 4.21 10.91
N ASN A 116 9.99 4.05 9.82
CA ASN A 116 9.69 2.74 9.25
C ASN A 116 10.76 2.37 8.19
N PRO A 117 11.63 1.38 8.44
CA PRO A 117 12.67 1.01 7.48
C PRO A 117 12.16 0.29 6.23
N ARG A 118 10.87 -0.06 6.18
CA ARG A 118 10.25 -0.84 5.10
C ARG A 118 9.44 0.01 4.14
N ASP A 119 9.18 1.27 4.45
CA ASP A 119 8.35 2.10 3.58
C ASP A 119 9.10 2.51 2.30
N MET A 120 8.34 2.66 1.23
CA MET A 120 8.82 3.04 -0.08
C MET A 120 7.80 3.90 -0.81
N TYR A 121 8.27 4.73 -1.73
CA TYR A 121 7.38 5.44 -2.63
C TYR A 121 6.76 4.50 -3.66
N LEU A 122 5.46 4.65 -3.89
CA LEU A 122 4.79 4.16 -5.10
C LEU A 122 4.64 5.33 -6.06
N TYR A 123 5.41 5.30 -7.13
CA TYR A 123 5.34 6.30 -8.19
C TYR A 123 4.23 5.97 -9.17
N ARG A 124 3.49 7.01 -9.57
CA ARG A 124 2.52 6.99 -10.66
C ARG A 124 2.89 8.09 -11.65
N ASN A 125 3.54 7.72 -12.75
CA ASN A 125 4.03 8.65 -13.77
C ASN A 125 3.10 8.65 -14.98
N VAL A 126 2.79 9.85 -15.50
CA VAL A 126 1.98 10.05 -16.72
C VAL A 126 2.87 10.58 -17.83
N ASN A 127 2.83 9.98 -19.02
CA ASN A 127 3.58 10.43 -20.21
C ASN A 127 5.09 10.60 -19.98
N ASN A 128 5.68 9.72 -19.16
CA ASN A 128 7.08 9.77 -18.73
C ASN A 128 7.47 11.04 -17.94
N VAL A 129 6.50 11.83 -17.48
CA VAL A 129 6.74 12.92 -16.53
C VAL A 129 6.96 12.31 -15.16
N SER A 130 8.10 12.62 -14.54
CA SER A 130 8.43 12.16 -13.19
C SER A 130 7.46 12.74 -12.17
N SER A 131 6.73 11.86 -11.48
CA SER A 131 5.86 12.26 -10.37
C SER A 131 6.64 12.38 -9.07
N GLN A 132 6.29 13.37 -8.26
CA GLN A 132 6.72 13.44 -6.86
C GLN A 132 5.97 12.33 -6.12
N GLY A 133 6.67 11.28 -5.69
CA GLY A 133 6.07 10.18 -4.94
C GLY A 133 5.42 10.70 -3.65
N SER A 134 4.28 10.13 -3.27
CA SER A 134 3.65 10.42 -1.97
C SER A 134 4.02 9.30 -0.99
N ASN A 135 4.45 9.66 0.22
CA ASN A 135 4.67 8.67 1.27
C ASN A 135 3.34 8.37 1.95
N LEU A 136 2.70 7.28 1.54
CA LEU A 136 1.49 6.74 2.17
C LEU A 136 1.80 5.55 3.09
N GLY A 137 3.08 5.25 3.35
CA GLY A 137 3.51 4.09 4.14
C GLY A 137 3.44 2.76 3.39
N ILE A 138 3.58 2.78 2.05
CA ILE A 138 3.53 1.57 1.24
C ILE A 138 4.80 0.75 1.53
N THR A 139 4.65 -0.51 1.94
CA THR A 139 5.76 -1.43 2.21
C THR A 139 5.83 -2.59 1.23
N GLN A 140 4.72 -2.84 0.53
CA GLN A 140 4.67 -3.83 -0.54
C GLN A 140 3.75 -3.34 -1.67
N PHE A 141 4.27 -3.38 -2.89
CA PHE A 141 3.48 -3.32 -4.11
C PHE A 141 3.99 -4.42 -5.03
N LYS A 142 3.17 -5.46 -5.23
CA LYS A 142 3.56 -6.65 -5.98
C LYS A 142 2.50 -7.01 -7.00
N LEU A 143 2.96 -7.27 -8.21
CA LEU A 143 2.15 -7.65 -9.35
C LEU A 143 2.49 -9.09 -9.75
N LEU A 144 1.44 -9.89 -9.93
CA LEU A 144 1.54 -11.22 -10.53
C LEU A 144 0.66 -11.26 -11.77
N TYR A 145 1.15 -11.91 -12.81
CA TYR A 145 0.47 -11.98 -14.10
C TYR A 145 0.11 -13.42 -14.42
N PHE A 146 -1.06 -13.61 -14.99
CA PHE A 146 -1.53 -14.93 -15.42
C PHE A 146 -2.03 -14.87 -16.85
N ASN A 147 -1.80 -15.95 -17.58
CA ASN A 147 -2.31 -16.11 -18.93
C ASN A 147 -3.79 -16.54 -18.95
N THR A 148 -4.35 -16.71 -20.16
CA THR A 148 -5.74 -17.14 -20.37
C THR A 148 -6.08 -18.49 -19.75
N PHE A 149 -5.08 -19.36 -19.56
CA PHE A 149 -5.23 -20.67 -18.93
C PHE A 149 -5.07 -20.61 -17.39
N GLY A 150 -4.81 -19.43 -16.82
CA GLY A 150 -4.58 -19.24 -15.39
C GLY A 150 -3.17 -19.60 -14.93
N ASN A 151 -2.24 -19.88 -15.87
CA ASN A 151 -0.84 -20.14 -15.52
C ASN A 151 -0.12 -18.84 -15.22
N LYS A 152 0.66 -18.85 -14.14
CA LYS A 152 1.49 -17.71 -13.74
C LYS A 152 2.60 -17.47 -14.75
N LEU A 153 2.72 -16.23 -15.23
CA LEU A 153 3.79 -15.79 -16.10
C LEU A 153 5.03 -15.40 -15.27
N THR A 154 6.21 -15.64 -15.81
CA THR A 154 7.47 -15.18 -15.22
C THR A 154 7.63 -13.68 -15.46
N THR A 155 8.10 -12.96 -14.43
CA THR A 155 8.37 -11.52 -14.50
C THR A 155 9.88 -11.25 -14.67
N PRO A 156 10.29 -10.30 -15.52
CA PRO A 156 9.47 -9.49 -16.43
C PRO A 156 8.78 -10.33 -17.51
N VAL A 157 7.53 -9.98 -17.84
CA VAL A 157 6.74 -10.72 -18.82
C VAL A 157 7.28 -10.46 -20.23
N ALA A 158 7.80 -11.49 -20.89
CA ALA A 158 8.39 -11.39 -22.22
C ALA A 158 7.38 -10.96 -23.29
N VAL A 159 6.14 -11.45 -23.18
CA VAL A 159 5.05 -11.20 -24.13
C VAL A 159 3.83 -10.63 -23.38
N PRO A 160 3.72 -9.31 -23.22
CA PRO A 160 2.61 -8.70 -22.45
C PRO A 160 1.21 -9.02 -22.97
N SER A 161 1.07 -9.36 -24.26
CA SER A 161 -0.22 -9.78 -24.85
C SER A 161 -0.76 -11.10 -24.30
N GLU A 162 0.06 -11.90 -23.60
CA GLU A 162 -0.39 -13.12 -22.92
C GLU A 162 -1.09 -12.83 -21.59
N ILE A 163 -0.95 -11.62 -21.05
CA ILE A 163 -1.52 -11.24 -19.75
C ILE A 163 -3.04 -11.15 -19.89
N ALA A 164 -3.73 -12.11 -19.27
CA ALA A 164 -5.19 -12.15 -19.19
C ALA A 164 -5.69 -11.52 -17.88
N THR A 165 -5.02 -11.83 -16.77
CA THR A 165 -5.39 -11.32 -15.46
C THR A 165 -4.16 -10.84 -14.71
N ILE A 166 -4.37 -9.78 -13.93
CA ILE A 166 -3.35 -9.19 -13.06
C ILE A 166 -3.83 -9.36 -11.63
N GLN A 167 -2.97 -9.92 -10.79
CA GLN A 167 -3.12 -9.86 -9.35
C GLN A 167 -2.27 -8.72 -8.80
N ILE A 168 -2.86 -7.94 -7.90
CA ILE A 168 -2.24 -6.79 -7.27
C ILE A 168 -2.26 -7.03 -5.76
N ASP A 169 -1.08 -7.00 -5.15
CA ASP A 169 -0.89 -7.09 -3.70
C ASP A 169 -0.31 -5.76 -3.22
N VAL A 170 -1.03 -5.08 -2.30
CA VAL A 170 -0.60 -3.82 -1.68
C VAL A 170 -0.58 -4.01 -0.17
N THR A 171 0.53 -3.64 0.47
CA THR A 171 0.64 -3.55 1.93
C THR A 171 1.01 -2.13 2.29
N VAL A 172 0.31 -1.60 3.29
CA VAL A 172 0.59 -0.30 3.88
C VAL A 172 0.85 -0.51 5.36
N GLU A 173 1.83 0.20 5.88
CA GLU A 173 2.16 0.26 7.31
C GLU A 173 2.23 1.72 7.75
N ASN A 174 2.18 1.98 9.05
CA ASN A 174 2.47 3.31 9.56
C ASN A 174 3.92 3.71 9.28
N VAL A 175 4.14 5.01 9.07
CA VAL A 175 5.49 5.58 8.96
C VAL A 175 6.20 5.64 10.32
N ALA A 176 5.46 5.60 11.42
CA ALA A 176 5.97 5.61 12.79
C ALA A 176 5.15 4.68 13.70
N ALA A 177 5.82 4.00 14.63
CA ALA A 177 5.23 3.00 15.50
C ALA A 177 5.54 3.26 16.98
N TYR A 178 4.64 2.85 17.86
CA TYR A 178 4.92 2.75 19.30
C TYR A 178 5.70 1.44 19.55
N ASN A 179 6.87 1.50 20.18
CA ASN A 179 7.73 0.34 20.44
C ASN A 179 8.05 -0.53 19.20
N ASN A 180 8.14 0.07 18.01
CA ASN A 180 8.35 -0.63 16.73
C ASN A 180 7.23 -1.62 16.34
N GLU A 181 6.05 -1.52 16.95
CA GLU A 181 4.85 -2.23 16.54
C GLU A 181 4.09 -1.41 15.49
N TYR A 182 4.26 -1.77 14.21
CA TYR A 182 3.62 -1.08 13.11
C TYR A 182 2.23 -1.67 12.82
N SER A 183 1.19 -0.85 12.86
CA SER A 183 -0.09 -1.19 12.25
C SER A 183 0.12 -1.49 10.78
N THR A 184 -0.59 -2.50 10.28
CA THR A 184 -0.48 -2.98 8.90
C THR A 184 -1.86 -3.22 8.31
N ALA A 185 -2.06 -2.82 7.07
CA ALA A 185 -3.23 -3.19 6.29
C ALA A 185 -2.80 -3.77 4.95
N PHE A 186 -3.48 -4.84 4.57
CA PHE A 186 -3.17 -5.61 3.38
C PHE A 186 -4.39 -5.68 2.47
N TRP A 187 -4.14 -5.51 1.17
CA TRP A 187 -5.14 -5.72 0.15
C TRP A 187 -4.57 -6.55 -0.99
N ARG A 188 -5.37 -7.51 -1.46
CA ARG A 188 -5.06 -8.35 -2.61
C ARG A 188 -6.28 -8.44 -3.50
N GLN A 189 -6.09 -8.15 -4.78
CA GLN A 189 -7.09 -8.39 -5.82
C GLN A 189 -6.56 -9.41 -6.80
N LEU A 190 -7.26 -10.55 -6.93
CA LEU A 190 -6.78 -11.73 -7.65
C LEU A 190 -7.09 -11.73 -9.16
N ARG A 191 -8.04 -10.92 -9.64
CA ARG A 191 -8.59 -11.08 -11.01
C ARG A 191 -9.05 -9.76 -11.63
N LEU A 192 -8.15 -8.79 -11.75
CA LEU A 192 -8.42 -7.67 -12.63
C LEU A 192 -8.17 -8.13 -14.08
N THR A 193 -9.26 -8.34 -14.82
CA THR A 193 -9.20 -8.73 -16.23
C THR A 193 -8.54 -7.62 -17.03
N ALA A 194 -7.37 -7.90 -17.60
CA ALA A 194 -6.76 -6.99 -18.55
C ALA A 194 -7.63 -7.00 -19.82
N ARG A 195 -8.04 -5.85 -20.32
CA ARG A 195 -8.75 -5.73 -21.62
C ARG A 195 -7.79 -5.93 -22.81
N ASN A 196 -6.82 -6.83 -22.64
CA ASN A 196 -5.67 -7.05 -23.49
C ASN A 196 -5.80 -8.33 -24.34
N LEU A 197 -7.00 -8.91 -24.42
CA LEU A 197 -7.24 -10.14 -25.18
C LEU A 197 -8.08 -9.85 -26.43
N LYS A 198 -7.63 -10.38 -27.58
CA LYS A 198 -8.16 -10.12 -28.92
C LYS A 198 -9.60 -10.60 -29.18
N ASN A 199 -10.23 -11.33 -28.28
CA ASN A 199 -11.60 -11.78 -28.48
C ASN A 199 -12.61 -10.72 -28.02
N ARG A 200 -12.83 -9.75 -28.90
CA ARG A 200 -14.18 -9.24 -29.18
C ARG A 200 -14.74 -9.97 -30.37
#